data_AF-A0A8J8GCE4-F1
#
_entry.id   AF-A0A8J8GCE4-F1
#
_cell.length_a   1.000
_cell.length_b   1.000
_cell.length_c   1.000
_cell.angle_alpha   90.00
_cell.angle_beta   90.00
_cell.angle_gamma   90.00
#
_symmetry.space_group_name_H-M   'P 1'
#
loop_
_entity.id
_entity.type
_entity.pdbx_description
1 polymer ?
#
loop_
_entity_poly.entity_id
_entity_poly.type
_entity_poly.pdbx_seq_one_letter_code
_entity_poly.pdbx_strand_id
1 'polypeptide(L)' 'MRFRVGDRVLYNEREYTIFYLYQSNYCEIREKGSFRTILVRKDEIKLIKNKFD' A
#
# COMPACT_ATOMS: atom_id res chain seq x y z
N MET A 1 -8.73 10.07 -2.64
CA MET A 1 -7.71 9.47 -3.53
C MET A 1 -7.98 7.99 -3.62
N ARG A 2 -7.95 7.37 -4.82
CA ARG A 2 -8.35 5.96 -5.00
C ARG A 2 -7.11 5.08 -5.13
N PHE A 3 -6.90 4.20 -4.16
CA PHE A 3 -5.82 3.20 -4.18
C PHE A 3 -6.06 2.12 -5.25
N ARG A 4 -4.98 1.58 -5.80
CA ARG A 4 -4.94 0.47 -6.75
C ARG A 4 -3.93 -0.59 -6.29
N VAL A 5 -4.15 -1.84 -6.67
CA VAL A 5 -3.15 -2.89 -6.49
C VAL A 5 -1.92 -2.53 -7.33
N GLY A 6 -0.73 -2.66 -6.75
CA GLY A 6 0.53 -2.24 -7.34
C GLY A 6 1.00 -0.83 -6.96
N ASP A 7 0.13 -0.01 -6.34
CA ASP A 7 0.55 1.32 -5.88
C ASP A 7 1.60 1.22 -4.79
N ARG A 8 2.58 2.13 -4.83
CA ARG A 8 3.58 2.31 -3.76
C ARG A 8 3.01 3.20 -2.67
N VAL A 9 3.14 2.76 -1.43
CA VAL A 9 2.60 3.45 -0.26
C VAL A 9 3.63 3.48 0.87
N LEU A 10 3.55 4.53 1.69
CA LEU A 10 4.32 4.68 2.91
C LEU A 10 3.46 4.23 4.10
N TYR A 11 4.01 3.36 4.94
CA TYR A 11 3.43 2.89 6.20
C TYR A 11 4.54 2.82 7.25
N ASN A 12 4.38 3.47 8.41
CA ASN A 12 5.41 3.56 9.45
C ASN A 12 6.82 3.88 8.91
N GLU A 13 6.91 4.92 8.08
CA GLU A 13 8.16 5.41 7.46
C GLU A 13 8.88 4.42 6.53
N ARG A 14 8.22 3.32 6.18
CA ARG A 14 8.74 2.32 5.23
C ARG A 14 7.85 2.23 4.00
N GLU A 15 8.46 1.92 2.87
CA GLU A 15 7.77 1.77 1.61
C GLU A 15 7.26 0.33 1.40
N TYR A 16 6.03 0.23 0.91
CA TYR A 16 5.39 -1.02 0.57
C TYR A 16 4.64 -0.88 -0.75
N THR A 17 4.22 -2.02 -1.29
CA THR A 17 3.31 -2.09 -2.44
C THR A 17 1.97 -2.64 -1.99
N ILE A 18 0.87 -2.05 -2.44
CA ILE A 18 -0.46 -2.62 -2.22
C ILE A 18 -0.57 -3.93 -3.00
N PHE A 19 -0.78 -5.03 -2.28
CA PHE A 19 -0.94 -6.36 -2.84
C PHE A 19 -2.42 -6.72 -3.05
N TYR A 20 -3.28 -6.35 -2.11
CA TYR A 20 -4.71 -6.65 -2.18
C TYR A 20 -5.57 -5.52 -1.61
N LEU A 21 -6.73 -5.27 -2.23
CA LEU A 21 -7.71 -4.28 -1.79
C LEU A 21 -9.02 -4.98 -1.42
N TYR A 22 -9.43 -4.85 -0.17
CA TYR A 22 -10.74 -5.31 0.25
C TYR A 22 -11.82 -4.30 -0.12
N GLN A 23 -13.07 -4.79 -0.19
CA GLN A 23 -14.26 -3.95 -0.28
C GLN A 23 -14.44 -3.08 0.98
N SER A 24 -13.92 -3.52 2.13
CA SER A 24 -13.87 -2.75 3.38
C SER A 24 -12.79 -1.65 3.34
N ASN A 25 -12.57 -0.93 4.45
CA ASN A 25 -11.54 0.11 4.54
C ASN A 25 -10.10 -0.42 4.74
N TYR A 26 -9.85 -1.69 4.39
CA TYR A 26 -8.57 -2.36 4.61
C TYR A 26 -7.88 -2.73 3.30
N CYS A 27 -6.58 -2.93 3.37
CA CYS A 27 -5.75 -3.45 2.29
C CYS A 27 -4.56 -4.24 2.84
N GLU A 28 -4.02 -5.15 2.02
CA GLU A 28 -2.75 -5.78 2.30
C GLU A 28 -1.62 -5.05 1.58
N ILE A 29 -0.56 -4.76 2.31
CA ILE A 29 0.69 -4.19 1.79
C ILE A 29 1.82 -5.20 1.93
N ARG A 30 2.77 -5.17 1.00
CA ARG A 30 3.89 -6.11 0.93
C ARG A 30 5.22 -5.38 0.69
N GLU A 31 6.25 -5.82 1.40
CA GLU A 31 7.61 -5.31 1.23
C GLU A 31 8.25 -5.92 -0.03
N LYS A 32 9.09 -5.14 -0.73
CA LYS A 32 9.74 -5.60 -1.96
C LYS A 32 10.67 -6.79 -1.66
N GLY A 33 10.51 -7.88 -2.41
CA GLY A 33 11.35 -9.08 -2.26
C GLY A 33 10.97 -9.98 -1.09
N SER A 34 9.86 -9.70 -0.39
CA SER A 34 9.32 -10.53 0.69
C SER A 34 7.94 -11.06 0.34
N PHE A 35 7.58 -12.25 0.85
CA PHE A 35 6.21 -12.76 0.79
C PHE A 35 5.35 -12.28 1.95
N ARG A 36 5.95 -11.61 2.95
CA ARG A 36 5.26 -11.12 4.14
C ARG A 36 4.30 -9.99 3.76
N THR A 37 3.03 -10.19 4.06
CA THR A 37 1.97 -9.18 3.94
C THR A 37 1.59 -8.61 5.30
N ILE A 38 1.11 -7.37 5.29
CA ILE A 38 0.58 -6.68 6.47
C ILE A 38 -0.81 -6.17 6.10
N LEU A 39 -1.80 -6.50 6.90
CA LEU A 39 -3.14 -5.94 6.80
C LEU A 39 -3.16 -4.57 7.51
N VAL A 40 -3.54 -3.52 6.79
CA VAL A 40 -3.59 -2.14 7.30
C VAL A 40 -4.87 -1.46 6.84
N ARG A 41 -5.30 -0.41 7.54
CA ARG A 41 -6.38 0.45 7.06
C ARG A 41 -5.85 1.41 6.01
N LYS A 42 -6.73 1.78 5.06
CA LYS A 42 -6.41 2.66 3.94
C LYS A 42 -6.02 4.08 4.38
N ASP A 43 -6.45 4.53 5.57
CA ASP A 43 -6.12 5.83 6.16
C ASP A 43 -4.78 5.85 6.91
N GLU A 44 -4.21 4.67 7.22
CA GLU A 44 -2.91 4.53 7.88
C GLU A 44 -1.73 4.63 6.90
N ILE A 45 -2.01 4.63 5.60
CA ILE A 45 -1.01 4.63 4.53
C ILE A 45 -1.11 5.88 3.66
N LYS A 46 0.03 6.27 3.07
CA LYS A 46 0.12 7.42 2.16
C LYS A 46 0.66 6.98 0.81
N LEU A 47 -0.03 7.33 -0.28
CA LEU A 47 0.47 7.03 -1.62
C LEU A 47 1.75 7.81 -1.91
N ILE A 48 2.74 7.11 -2.46
CA ILE A 48 3.97 7.71 -2.96
C ILE A 48 3.72 8.05 -4.43
N LYS A 49 3.53 9.33 -4.74
CA LYS A 49 3.43 9.77 -6.14
C LYS A 49 4.77 9.53 -6.83
N ASN A 50 4.77 8.74 -7.91
CA ASN A 50 5.90 8.75 -8.83
C ASN A 50 5.92 10.14 -9.51
N LYS A 51 7.09 10.80 -9.52
CA LYS A 51 7.30 12.14 -10.11
C LYS A 51 7.19 12.19 -11.65
N PHE A 52 6.56 11.19 -12.28
CA PHE A 52 6.53 11.02 -13.74
C PHE A 52 5.11 10.93 -14.31
N ASP A 53 4.09 11.35 -13.54
CA ASP A 53 2.72 11.55 -14.04
C ASP A 53 2.50 13.04 -14.35
#